data_AF-A0A660S9G6-F1
#
_entry.id   AF-A0A660S9G6-F1
#
_cell.length_a   1.000
_cell.length_b   1.000
_cell.length_c   1.000
_cell.angle_alpha   90.00
_cell.angle_beta   90.00
_cell.angle_gamma   90.00
#
_symmetry.space_group_name_H-M   'P 1'
#
loop_
_entity.id
_entity.type
_entity.pdbx_description
1 polymer ?
#
loop_
_entity_poly.entity_id
_entity_poly.type
_entity_poly.pdbx_seq_one_letter_code
_entity_poly.pdbx_strand_id
1 'polypeptide(L)'
;MQIYKITIRFLSYIGTPLHSDTIFGHLCWIYRYLYGKERLKEKILHHYETRPHLIVSCGFPAGYLPRPVLPPLSSSDLEAMVDKYFIKKGKHLLCGLDILKKVKKEKFIGKEDMEDIRQDVSEKAVTEILLCGRINNKGEEITHEQLTHVETTILHNSISRLSGSVLKGGGFYHSAEMTFKYDIDIYVKVDPEIFDIQTIKTVFETLGKYGFGKDKSTGKGQFEVLDITQENLPQEGNAVMSLSYFVPDESLKDGYYNLFTKFGKLGGHYAITEIPFKNPLILMAPGSVFKVKKIKDYYGIGVRNIHAKT
;
A
#
# COMPACT_ATOMS: atom_id res chain seq x y z
N MET A 1 1.25 -4.78 -20.90
CA MET A 1 2.35 -4.62 -19.90
C MET A 1 2.64 -5.95 -19.20
N GLN A 2 3.83 -6.16 -18.64
CA GLN A 2 4.16 -7.34 -17.80
C GLN A 2 4.09 -6.97 -16.31
N ILE A 3 3.76 -7.93 -15.45
CA ILE A 3 3.65 -7.72 -14.00
C ILE A 3 4.64 -8.62 -13.29
N TYR A 4 5.35 -8.05 -12.32
CA TYR A 4 6.23 -8.75 -11.42
C TYR A 4 5.77 -8.54 -9.98
N LYS A 5 5.84 -9.60 -9.18
CA LYS A 5 5.72 -9.54 -7.72
C LYS A 5 7.13 -9.56 -7.14
N ILE A 6 7.43 -8.57 -6.32
CA ILE A 6 8.71 -8.42 -5.63
C ILE A 6 8.44 -8.62 -4.14
N THR A 7 9.02 -9.66 -3.57
CA THR A 7 8.93 -9.95 -2.14
C THR A 7 10.16 -9.40 -1.44
N ILE A 8 9.95 -8.55 -0.42
CA ILE A 8 11.02 -7.90 0.35
C ILE A 8 10.90 -8.21 1.84
N ARG A 9 12.04 -8.18 2.54
CA ARG A 9 12.10 -8.27 4.00
C ARG A 9 12.83 -7.07 4.57
N PHE A 10 12.19 -6.34 5.47
CA PHE A 10 12.83 -5.23 6.18
C PHE A 10 13.86 -5.75 7.17
N LEU A 11 15.06 -5.16 7.11
CA LEU A 11 16.19 -5.44 8.01
C LEU A 11 16.28 -4.39 9.14
N SER A 12 15.44 -3.36 9.09
CA SER A 12 15.46 -2.22 10.01
C SER A 12 14.06 -1.60 10.14
N TYR A 13 13.90 -0.77 11.16
CA TYR A 13 12.70 0.05 11.36
C TYR A 13 12.45 0.99 10.18
N ILE A 14 11.18 1.33 9.95
CA ILE A 14 10.76 2.23 8.87
C ILE A 14 9.88 3.35 9.41
N GLY A 15 10.19 4.60 9.02
CA GLY A 15 9.45 5.80 9.44
C GLY A 15 8.44 6.29 8.40
N THR A 16 8.11 5.49 7.38
CA THR A 16 7.25 5.91 6.26
C THR A 16 6.44 4.73 5.73
N PRO A 17 5.11 4.83 5.62
CA PRO A 17 4.30 3.76 5.04
C PRO A 17 4.67 3.44 3.60
N LEU A 18 4.52 2.17 3.18
CA LEU A 18 4.83 1.70 1.82
C LEU A 18 3.74 2.06 0.81
N HIS A 19 3.50 3.36 0.63
CA HIS A 19 2.56 3.86 -0.36
C HIS A 19 3.18 3.83 -1.76
N SER A 20 2.37 3.50 -2.77
CA SER A 20 2.77 3.43 -4.18
C SER A 20 3.48 4.69 -4.68
N ASP A 21 2.99 5.88 -4.30
CA ASP A 21 3.57 7.17 -4.69
C ASP A 21 5.00 7.34 -4.16
N THR A 22 5.25 6.81 -2.96
CA THR A 22 6.54 6.91 -2.27
C THR A 22 7.51 5.89 -2.84
N ILE A 23 7.06 4.65 -3.09
CA ILE A 23 7.81 3.62 -3.81
C ILE A 23 8.24 4.14 -5.17
N PHE A 24 7.30 4.63 -5.98
CA PHE A 24 7.59 5.20 -7.30
C PHE A 24 8.63 6.32 -7.24
N GLY A 25 8.48 7.25 -6.28
CA GLY A 25 9.43 8.34 -6.07
C GLY A 25 10.84 7.84 -5.73
N HIS A 26 10.95 6.84 -4.85
CA HIS A 26 12.22 6.21 -4.50
C HIS A 26 12.85 5.48 -5.69
N LEU A 27 12.07 4.73 -6.47
CA LEU A 27 12.56 4.07 -7.67
C LEU A 27 13.08 5.08 -8.69
N CYS A 28 12.39 6.21 -8.90
CA CYS A 28 12.87 7.29 -9.77
C CYS A 28 14.23 7.85 -9.31
N TRP A 29 14.41 8.04 -7.99
CA TRP A 29 15.68 8.53 -7.44
C TRP A 29 16.82 7.54 -7.62
N ILE A 30 16.59 6.26 -7.30
CA ILE A 30 17.60 5.23 -7.46
C ILE A 30 17.96 5.05 -8.93
N TYR A 31 16.95 5.00 -9.81
CA TYR A 31 17.17 4.92 -11.26
C TYR A 31 17.99 6.12 -11.77
N ARG A 32 17.70 7.34 -11.30
CA ARG A 32 18.51 8.53 -11.61
C ARG A 32 19.96 8.39 -11.17
N TYR A 33 20.22 7.83 -9.99
CA TYR A 33 21.58 7.68 -9.48
C TYR A 33 22.36 6.62 -10.25
N LEU A 34 21.71 5.54 -10.67
CA LEU A 34 22.34 4.45 -11.42
C LEU A 34 22.56 4.80 -12.91
N TYR A 35 21.56 5.43 -13.55
CA TYR A 35 21.50 5.56 -15.01
C TYR A 35 21.44 7.01 -15.51
N GLY A 36 21.40 7.98 -14.61
CA GLY A 36 21.39 9.40 -14.96
C GLY A 36 20.00 10.00 -15.20
N LYS A 37 19.96 11.34 -15.22
CA LYS A 37 18.74 12.14 -15.33
C LYS A 37 18.02 11.99 -16.68
N GLU A 38 18.76 11.94 -17.78
CA GLU A 38 18.15 11.90 -19.12
C GLU A 38 17.49 10.54 -19.38
N ARG A 39 18.12 9.43 -18.98
CA ARG A 39 17.48 8.10 -19.03
C ARG A 39 16.21 8.03 -18.17
N LEU A 40 16.22 8.60 -16.96
CA LEU A 40 15.01 8.67 -16.13
C LEU A 40 13.86 9.37 -16.88
N LYS A 41 14.14 10.51 -17.49
CA LYS A 41 13.13 11.27 -18.24
C LYS A 41 12.60 10.47 -19.42
N GLU A 42 13.49 9.87 -20.21
CA GLU A 42 13.14 9.14 -21.43
C GLU A 42 12.38 7.84 -21.13
N LYS A 43 12.87 7.04 -20.18
CA LYS A 43 12.37 5.67 -19.95
C LYS A 43 11.23 5.58 -18.94
N ILE A 44 11.22 6.44 -17.91
CA ILE A 44 10.17 6.40 -16.87
C ILE A 44 9.15 7.53 -17.05
N LEU A 45 9.60 8.78 -17.21
CA LEU A 45 8.72 9.95 -17.06
C LEU A 45 8.12 10.47 -18.38
N HIS A 46 8.62 9.98 -19.52
CA HIS A 46 8.15 10.39 -20.85
C HIS A 46 6.69 9.99 -21.02
N HIS A 47 5.84 10.95 -21.36
CA HIS A 47 4.38 10.78 -21.49
C HIS A 47 3.67 10.06 -20.33
N TYR A 48 4.25 10.04 -19.11
CA TYR A 48 3.71 9.28 -17.98
C TYR A 48 2.27 9.65 -17.59
N GLU A 49 1.83 10.87 -17.89
CA GLU A 49 0.45 11.33 -17.64
C GLU A 49 -0.59 10.50 -18.39
N THR A 50 -0.26 10.04 -19.59
CA THR A 50 -1.18 9.36 -20.50
C THR A 50 -0.72 7.97 -20.91
N ARG A 51 0.57 7.63 -20.77
CA ARG A 51 1.15 6.32 -21.12
C ARG A 51 2.26 5.95 -20.13
N PRO A 52 1.92 5.44 -18.94
CA PRO A 52 2.92 5.03 -17.95
C PRO A 52 3.64 3.75 -18.39
N HIS A 53 4.97 3.76 -18.34
CA HIS A 53 5.82 2.59 -18.64
C HIS A 53 6.19 1.76 -17.40
N LEU A 54 5.95 2.30 -16.20
CA LEU A 54 6.20 1.65 -14.92
C LEU A 54 5.13 2.08 -13.92
N ILE A 55 4.44 1.12 -13.31
CA ILE A 55 3.42 1.34 -12.28
C ILE A 55 3.75 0.44 -11.10
N VAL A 56 3.55 0.94 -9.88
CA VAL A 56 3.81 0.19 -8.64
C VAL A 56 2.60 0.20 -7.73
N SER A 57 2.36 -0.93 -7.07
CA SER A 57 1.41 -1.03 -5.97
C SER A 57 1.97 -0.43 -4.68
N CYS A 58 1.13 -0.37 -3.65
CA CYS A 58 1.60 -0.30 -2.27
C CYS A 58 2.26 -1.62 -1.86
N GLY A 59 2.98 -1.62 -0.74
CA GLY A 59 3.46 -2.85 -0.11
C GLY A 59 2.37 -3.48 0.75
N PHE A 60 2.16 -4.79 0.59
CA PHE A 60 1.20 -5.59 1.36
C PHE A 60 1.91 -6.74 2.07
N PRO A 61 1.39 -7.29 3.18
CA PRO A 61 1.91 -8.54 3.72
C PRO A 61 1.98 -9.61 2.63
N ALA A 62 3.05 -10.39 2.59
CA ALA A 62 3.27 -11.38 1.54
C ALA A 62 2.11 -12.39 1.48
N GLY A 63 1.58 -12.63 0.27
CA GLY A 63 0.40 -13.47 0.05
C GLY A 63 -0.95 -12.78 0.31
N TYR A 64 -0.96 -11.49 0.68
CA TYR A 64 -2.19 -10.72 0.93
C TYR A 64 -2.39 -9.58 -0.05
N LEU A 65 -3.65 -9.16 -0.18
CA LEU A 65 -4.10 -8.02 -0.97
C LEU A 65 -4.87 -7.04 -0.06
N PRO A 66 -5.02 -5.76 -0.45
CA PRO A 66 -5.90 -4.86 0.27
C PRO A 66 -7.34 -5.39 0.18
N ARG A 67 -8.08 -5.28 1.29
CA ARG A 67 -9.50 -5.61 1.29
C ARG A 67 -10.23 -4.72 0.28
N PRO A 68 -11.06 -5.30 -0.61
CA PRO A 68 -11.86 -4.51 -1.54
C PRO A 68 -12.85 -3.63 -0.77
N VAL A 69 -12.98 -2.37 -1.19
CA VAL A 69 -14.00 -1.46 -0.71
C VAL A 69 -15.27 -1.77 -1.48
N LEU A 70 -16.30 -2.27 -0.78
CA LEU A 70 -17.54 -2.78 -1.37
C LEU A 70 -18.75 -2.11 -0.72
N PRO A 71 -19.95 -2.20 -1.34
CA PRO A 71 -21.18 -1.77 -0.71
C PRO A 71 -21.37 -2.45 0.66
N PRO A 72 -21.72 -1.71 1.73
CA PRO A 72 -21.84 -2.27 3.06
C PRO A 72 -22.98 -3.29 3.15
N LEU A 73 -22.83 -4.26 4.06
CA LEU A 73 -23.88 -5.22 4.41
C LEU A 73 -25.14 -4.52 4.96
N SER A 74 -26.30 -5.04 4.58
CA SER A 74 -27.56 -4.67 5.19
C SER A 74 -27.67 -5.25 6.61
N SER A 75 -28.58 -4.70 7.43
CA SER A 75 -28.84 -5.24 8.77
C SER A 75 -29.31 -6.70 8.72
N SER A 76 -30.15 -7.05 7.73
CA SER A 76 -30.61 -8.42 7.51
C SER A 76 -29.47 -9.38 7.15
N ASP A 77 -28.48 -8.94 6.38
CA ASP A 77 -27.32 -9.78 6.06
C ASP A 77 -26.50 -10.08 7.32
N LEU A 78 -26.31 -9.07 8.19
CA LEU A 78 -25.59 -9.24 9.45
C LEU A 78 -26.31 -10.21 10.39
N GLU A 79 -27.63 -10.08 10.53
CA GLU A 79 -28.45 -11.00 11.32
C GLU A 79 -28.35 -12.44 10.81
N ALA A 80 -28.48 -12.62 9.48
CA ALA A 80 -28.35 -13.94 8.85
C ALA A 80 -26.96 -14.56 9.05
N MET A 81 -25.89 -13.76 8.98
CA MET A 81 -24.53 -14.24 9.27
C MET A 81 -24.37 -14.65 10.72
N VAL A 82 -24.93 -13.88 11.67
CA VAL A 82 -24.86 -14.23 13.08
C VAL A 82 -25.60 -15.54 13.36
N ASP A 83 -26.79 -15.71 12.80
CA ASP A 83 -27.58 -16.93 12.97
C ASP A 83 -26.93 -18.16 12.33
N LYS A 84 -26.19 -17.97 11.24
CA LYS A 84 -25.49 -19.05 10.53
C LYS A 84 -24.23 -19.54 11.28
N TYR A 85 -23.44 -18.62 11.82
CA TYR A 85 -22.08 -18.93 12.28
C TYR A 85 -21.91 -19.02 13.80
N PHE A 86 -22.88 -18.56 14.60
CA PHE A 86 -22.79 -18.58 16.06
C PHE A 86 -23.86 -19.50 16.66
N ILE A 87 -23.47 -20.39 17.58
CA ILE A 87 -24.39 -21.35 18.23
C ILE A 87 -25.54 -20.60 18.96
N LYS A 88 -26.76 -21.13 18.99
CA LYS A 88 -27.90 -20.50 19.70
C LYS A 88 -27.97 -20.84 21.22
N LYS A 89 -27.34 -20.03 22.09
CA LYS A 89 -27.52 -20.00 23.58
C LYS A 89 -27.34 -18.60 24.25
N GLY A 90 -28.37 -17.75 24.32
CA GLY A 90 -28.28 -16.49 25.10
C GLY A 90 -27.52 -15.36 24.40
N LYS A 91 -26.41 -14.83 24.96
CA LYS A 91 -25.69 -13.59 24.53
C LYS A 91 -25.05 -13.60 23.10
N HIS A 92 -25.50 -14.45 22.19
CA HIS A 92 -24.83 -14.69 20.89
C HIS A 92 -24.87 -13.54 19.91
N LEU A 93 -25.93 -12.73 19.91
CA LEU A 93 -26.00 -11.57 19.04
C LEU A 93 -24.87 -10.59 19.34
N LEU A 94 -24.62 -10.28 20.62
CA LEU A 94 -23.53 -9.39 21.02
C LEU A 94 -22.16 -9.98 20.64
N CYS A 95 -21.93 -11.26 20.97
CA CYS A 95 -20.66 -11.92 20.68
C CYS A 95 -20.35 -11.94 19.18
N GLY A 96 -21.34 -12.32 18.36
CA GLY A 96 -21.20 -12.35 16.91
C GLY A 96 -20.99 -10.97 16.30
N LEU A 97 -21.74 -9.96 16.76
CA LEU A 97 -21.56 -8.58 16.32
C LEU A 97 -20.18 -8.02 16.69
N ASP A 98 -19.63 -8.37 17.86
CA ASP A 98 -18.31 -7.92 18.25
C ASP A 98 -17.20 -8.55 17.41
N ILE A 99 -17.33 -9.83 17.05
CA ILE A 99 -16.40 -10.48 16.10
C ILE A 99 -16.54 -9.87 14.70
N LEU A 100 -17.78 -9.62 14.23
CA LEU A 100 -18.01 -8.96 12.94
C LEU A 100 -17.45 -7.53 12.90
N LYS A 101 -17.49 -6.79 14.02
CA LYS A 101 -16.81 -5.48 14.12
C LYS A 101 -15.30 -5.62 13.99
N LYS A 102 -14.69 -6.68 14.53
CA LYS A 102 -13.26 -6.96 14.35
C LYS A 102 -12.97 -7.32 12.88
N VAL A 103 -13.77 -8.18 12.26
CA VAL A 103 -13.67 -8.51 10.83
C VAL A 103 -13.76 -7.26 9.95
N LYS A 104 -14.69 -6.34 10.24
CA LYS A 104 -14.82 -5.07 9.50
C LYS A 104 -13.60 -4.15 9.60
N LYS A 105 -12.74 -4.32 10.62
CA LYS A 105 -11.50 -3.56 10.76
C LYS A 105 -10.32 -4.17 10.01
N GLU A 106 -10.47 -5.38 9.47
CA GLU A 106 -9.42 -6.01 8.67
C GLU A 106 -9.16 -5.24 7.38
N LYS A 107 -7.88 -4.96 7.15
CA LYS A 107 -7.39 -4.17 6.01
C LYS A 107 -6.95 -5.04 4.84
N PHE A 108 -6.72 -6.32 5.09
CA PHE A 108 -6.15 -7.26 4.12
C PHE A 108 -7.03 -8.51 4.02
N ILE A 109 -6.92 -9.16 2.88
CA ILE A 109 -7.53 -10.46 2.57
C ILE A 109 -6.48 -11.31 1.85
N GLY A 110 -6.48 -12.62 2.07
CA GLY A 110 -5.56 -13.52 1.39
C GLY A 110 -5.73 -13.43 -0.13
N LYS A 111 -4.66 -13.60 -0.89
CA LYS A 111 -4.74 -13.65 -2.35
C LYS A 111 -5.53 -14.88 -2.81
N GLU A 112 -5.35 -16.02 -2.13
CA GLU A 112 -6.10 -17.26 -2.38
C GLU A 112 -7.59 -17.07 -2.05
N ASP A 113 -7.89 -16.51 -0.88
CA ASP A 113 -9.25 -16.14 -0.47
C ASP A 113 -9.97 -15.25 -1.52
N MET A 114 -9.26 -14.29 -2.11
CA MET A 114 -9.80 -13.44 -3.18
C MET A 114 -10.10 -14.22 -4.46
N GLU A 115 -9.33 -15.26 -4.77
CA GLU A 115 -9.59 -16.13 -5.91
C GLU A 115 -10.82 -17.01 -5.66
N ASP A 116 -10.99 -17.50 -4.43
CA ASP A 116 -12.15 -18.31 -4.04
C ASP A 116 -13.49 -17.56 -4.21
N ILE A 117 -13.51 -16.24 -3.95
CA ILE A 117 -14.71 -15.39 -4.11
C ILE A 117 -14.76 -14.68 -5.46
N ARG A 118 -13.87 -15.00 -6.40
CA ARG A 118 -13.73 -14.24 -7.65
C ARG A 118 -15.03 -14.11 -8.46
N GLN A 119 -15.92 -15.09 -8.37
CA GLN A 119 -17.21 -15.09 -9.06
C GLN A 119 -18.30 -14.26 -8.35
N ASP A 120 -18.14 -13.99 -7.06
CA ASP A 120 -19.07 -13.21 -6.24
C ASP A 120 -18.32 -12.32 -5.23
N VAL A 121 -17.61 -11.32 -5.76
CA VAL A 121 -16.90 -10.35 -4.92
C VAL A 121 -17.91 -9.37 -4.31
N SER A 122 -18.47 -9.77 -3.17
CA SER A 122 -19.42 -8.99 -2.37
C SER A 122 -18.91 -8.81 -0.94
N GLU A 123 -19.39 -7.77 -0.25
CA GLU A 123 -19.02 -7.55 1.16
C GLU A 123 -19.44 -8.74 2.04
N LYS A 124 -20.49 -9.47 1.63
CA LYS A 124 -20.93 -10.70 2.26
C LYS A 124 -19.89 -11.81 2.11
N ALA A 125 -19.47 -12.10 0.89
CA ALA A 125 -18.46 -13.14 0.63
C ALA A 125 -17.12 -12.82 1.33
N VAL A 126 -16.66 -11.57 1.26
CA VAL A 126 -15.44 -11.10 1.94
C VAL A 126 -15.56 -11.25 3.46
N THR A 127 -16.66 -10.80 4.05
CA THR A 127 -16.86 -10.90 5.51
C THR A 127 -16.97 -12.36 5.94
N GLU A 128 -17.61 -13.21 5.15
CA GLU A 128 -17.79 -14.63 5.44
C GLU A 128 -16.46 -15.38 5.46
N ILE A 129 -15.58 -15.18 4.46
CA ILE A 129 -14.25 -15.79 4.47
C ILE A 129 -13.42 -15.31 5.66
N LEU A 130 -13.34 -13.99 5.88
CA LEU A 130 -12.56 -13.44 6.99
C LEU A 130 -13.11 -13.87 8.35
N LEU A 131 -14.43 -14.10 8.45
CA LEU A 131 -15.06 -14.65 9.64
C LEU A 131 -14.68 -16.11 9.84
N CYS A 132 -14.72 -16.94 8.80
CA CYS A 132 -14.33 -18.35 8.87
C CYS A 132 -12.87 -18.53 9.31
N GLY A 133 -11.97 -17.62 8.93
CA GLY A 133 -10.60 -17.60 9.46
C GLY A 133 -10.47 -17.21 10.95
N ARG A 134 -11.55 -16.76 11.59
CA ARG A 134 -11.58 -16.25 12.97
C ARG A 134 -12.40 -17.06 13.94
N ILE A 135 -13.18 -18.01 13.47
CA ILE A 135 -14.03 -18.84 14.33
C ILE A 135 -13.81 -20.32 14.06
N ASN A 136 -14.01 -21.13 15.09
CA ASN A 136 -14.09 -22.58 14.92
C ASN A 136 -15.50 -23.00 14.43
N ASN A 137 -15.69 -24.30 14.19
CA ASN A 137 -16.99 -24.87 13.81
C ASN A 137 -18.11 -24.67 14.86
N LYS A 138 -17.78 -24.20 16.06
CA LYS A 138 -18.72 -23.87 17.13
C LYS A 138 -19.02 -22.35 17.22
N GLY A 139 -18.46 -21.54 16.32
CA GLY A 139 -18.63 -20.09 16.35
C GLY A 139 -17.87 -19.39 17.47
N GLU A 140 -16.86 -20.05 18.05
CA GLU A 140 -16.00 -19.46 19.07
C GLU A 140 -14.77 -18.83 18.41
N GLU A 141 -14.39 -17.62 18.83
CA GLU A 141 -13.23 -16.92 18.30
C GLU A 141 -11.95 -17.72 18.57
N ILE A 142 -11.18 -18.00 17.52
CA ILE A 142 -9.87 -18.65 17.61
C ILE A 142 -8.76 -17.63 17.61
N THR A 143 -7.56 -18.05 18.01
CA THR A 143 -6.36 -17.21 17.91
C THR A 143 -6.09 -16.90 16.44
N HIS A 144 -6.38 -15.66 16.04
CA HIS A 144 -6.12 -15.15 14.71
C HIS A 144 -4.84 -14.31 14.75
N GLU A 145 -3.80 -14.73 14.02
CA GLU A 145 -2.59 -13.93 13.88
C GLU A 145 -2.92 -12.64 13.13
N GLN A 146 -2.76 -11.50 13.79
CA GLN A 146 -3.03 -10.21 13.17
C GLN A 146 -1.83 -9.80 12.34
N LEU A 147 -2.06 -9.48 11.06
CA LEU A 147 -1.05 -8.90 10.16
C LEU A 147 -0.82 -7.43 10.48
N THR A 148 -0.36 -7.16 11.69
CA THR A 148 -0.04 -5.82 12.17
C THR A 148 1.46 -5.60 12.16
N HIS A 149 1.86 -4.38 11.82
CA HIS A 149 3.18 -3.91 12.16
C HIS A 149 3.14 -3.36 13.59
N VAL A 150 4.29 -3.41 14.27
CA VAL A 150 4.43 -2.76 15.58
C VAL A 150 4.79 -1.31 15.33
N GLU A 151 3.91 -0.40 15.73
CA GLU A 151 4.19 1.04 15.75
C GLU A 151 4.76 1.43 17.12
N THR A 152 5.96 2.00 17.14
CA THR A 152 6.65 2.43 18.36
C THR A 152 6.89 3.93 18.30
N THR A 153 6.49 4.65 19.34
CA THR A 153 6.79 6.07 19.50
C THR A 153 8.18 6.25 20.10
N ILE A 154 9.09 6.86 19.33
CA ILE A 154 10.45 7.17 19.76
C ILE A 154 10.53 8.66 20.13
N LEU A 155 11.16 8.93 21.27
CA LEU A 155 11.40 10.29 21.77
C LEU A 155 12.81 10.74 21.41
N HIS A 156 12.94 11.96 20.90
CA HIS A 156 14.21 12.56 20.49
C HIS A 156 14.46 13.90 21.16
N ASN A 157 15.74 14.17 21.42
CA ASN A 157 16.25 15.44 21.92
C ASN A 157 17.27 16.02 20.95
N SER A 158 17.05 17.25 20.50
CA SER A 158 18.03 18.07 19.79
C SER A 158 18.82 18.87 20.83
N ILE A 159 20.08 18.49 21.02
CA ILE A 159 20.96 19.07 22.03
C ILE A 159 21.82 20.16 21.40
N SER A 160 21.81 21.35 22.00
CA SER A 160 22.72 22.44 21.65
C SER A 160 24.15 22.05 21.99
N ARG A 161 25.06 22.11 21.01
CA ARG A 161 26.49 21.85 21.23
C ARG A 161 27.16 22.91 22.12
N LEU A 162 26.56 24.10 22.25
CA LEU A 162 27.08 25.19 23.08
C LEU A 162 26.69 25.04 24.55
N SER A 163 25.42 24.71 24.83
CA SER A 163 24.88 24.69 26.18
C SER A 163 24.78 23.28 26.79
N GLY A 164 24.97 22.22 26.00
CA GLY A 164 24.77 20.83 26.43
C GLY A 164 23.31 20.51 26.81
N SER A 165 22.39 21.44 26.57
CA SER A 165 20.97 21.32 26.94
C SER A 165 20.09 21.18 25.70
N VAL A 166 18.89 20.65 25.91
CA VAL A 166 17.86 20.54 24.86
C VAL A 166 17.48 21.94 24.39
N LEU A 167 17.41 22.12 23.06
CA LEU A 167 17.02 23.39 22.46
C LEU A 167 15.64 23.84 22.95
N LYS A 168 15.52 25.12 23.33
CA LYS A 168 14.23 25.72 23.68
C LYS A 168 13.38 25.86 22.40
N GLY A 169 12.19 25.29 22.39
CA GLY A 169 11.27 25.27 21.24
C GLY A 169 11.65 24.21 20.21
N GLY A 170 10.93 23.08 20.18
CA GLY A 170 11.15 22.00 19.22
C GLY A 170 12.38 21.11 19.48
N GLY A 171 13.11 21.34 20.57
CA GLY A 171 14.23 20.48 20.96
C GLY A 171 13.81 19.09 21.43
N PHE A 172 12.60 18.93 21.95
CA PHE A 172 12.01 17.61 22.24
C PHE A 172 10.90 17.31 21.23
N TYR A 173 11.00 16.18 20.55
CA TYR A 173 10.01 15.75 19.57
C TYR A 173 9.88 14.23 19.56
N HIS A 174 8.74 13.74 19.06
CA HIS A 174 8.50 12.32 18.89
C HIS A 174 8.47 11.95 17.41
N SER A 175 8.84 10.71 17.11
CA SER A 175 8.64 10.11 15.80
C SER A 175 8.02 8.72 15.96
N ALA A 176 7.24 8.29 14.97
CA ALA A 176 6.71 6.94 14.92
C ALA A 176 7.60 6.08 14.03
N GLU A 177 7.89 4.87 14.49
CA GLU A 177 8.64 3.85 13.77
C GLU A 177 7.80 2.59 13.65
N MET A 178 7.82 1.96 12.47
CA MET A 178 7.13 0.72 12.21
C MET A 178 8.14 -0.43 12.12
N THR A 179 7.78 -1.58 12.68
CA THR A 179 8.47 -2.85 12.47
C THR A 179 7.53 -3.84 11.83
N PHE A 180 7.90 -4.35 10.65
CA PHE A 180 7.19 -5.45 10.01
C PHE A 180 7.73 -6.78 10.52
N LYS A 181 6.83 -7.68 10.93
CA LYS A 181 7.17 -9.05 11.34
C LYS A 181 6.93 -10.08 10.24
N TYR A 182 6.61 -9.60 9.05
CA TYR A 182 6.27 -10.39 7.88
C TYR A 182 6.98 -9.81 6.66
N ASP A 183 7.12 -10.65 5.64
CA ASP A 183 7.62 -10.24 4.33
C ASP A 183 6.53 -9.43 3.60
N ILE A 184 6.96 -8.61 2.64
CA ILE A 184 6.08 -7.69 1.93
C ILE A 184 6.13 -7.95 0.44
N ASP A 185 4.96 -8.08 -0.17
CA ASP A 185 4.80 -8.15 -1.62
C ASP A 185 4.51 -6.76 -2.20
N ILE A 186 5.25 -6.41 -3.24
CA ILE A 186 5.06 -5.22 -4.07
C ILE A 186 4.88 -5.68 -5.51
N TYR A 187 3.78 -5.25 -6.14
CA TYR A 187 3.49 -5.53 -7.54
C TYR A 187 3.98 -4.39 -8.41
N VAL A 188 4.78 -4.71 -9.41
CA VAL A 188 5.36 -3.76 -10.37
C VAL A 188 4.92 -4.16 -11.77
N LYS A 189 4.20 -3.26 -12.45
CA LYS A 189 3.79 -3.43 -13.83
C LYS A 189 4.67 -2.59 -14.74
N VAL A 190 5.31 -3.20 -15.73
CA VAL A 190 6.29 -2.56 -16.62
C VAL A 190 5.99 -2.79 -18.09
N ASP A 191 6.46 -1.88 -18.92
CA ASP A 191 6.56 -2.04 -20.37
C ASP A 191 7.83 -2.87 -20.70
N PRO A 192 7.70 -4.11 -21.21
CA PRO A 192 8.84 -4.99 -21.45
C PRO A 192 9.75 -4.52 -22.58
N GLU A 193 9.30 -3.60 -23.44
CA GLU A 193 10.16 -2.99 -24.46
C GLU A 193 11.13 -1.94 -23.87
N ILE A 194 10.87 -1.50 -22.63
CA ILE A 194 11.59 -0.41 -21.97
C ILE A 194 12.36 -0.90 -20.75
N PHE A 195 11.79 -1.83 -19.99
CA PHE A 195 12.39 -2.38 -18.78
C PHE A 195 12.54 -3.89 -18.89
N ASP A 196 13.77 -4.36 -18.70
CA ASP A 196 14.03 -5.76 -18.37
C ASP A 196 13.92 -5.99 -16.85
N ILE A 197 13.76 -7.26 -16.49
CA ILE A 197 13.65 -7.67 -15.08
C ILE A 197 14.94 -7.36 -14.29
N GLN A 198 16.09 -7.40 -14.96
CA GLN A 198 17.39 -7.18 -14.31
C GLN A 198 17.56 -5.72 -13.87
N THR A 199 17.03 -4.78 -14.64
CA THR A 199 16.99 -3.37 -14.30
C THR A 199 16.11 -3.16 -13.07
N ILE A 200 14.91 -3.76 -13.05
CA ILE A 200 14.00 -3.68 -11.89
C ILE A 200 14.66 -4.27 -10.64
N LYS A 201 15.25 -5.47 -10.76
CA LYS A 201 16.00 -6.12 -9.68
C LYS A 201 17.10 -5.21 -9.13
N THR A 202 17.95 -4.68 -10.01
CA THR A 202 19.08 -3.81 -9.62
C THR A 202 18.59 -2.56 -8.89
N VAL A 203 17.52 -1.93 -9.37
CA VAL A 203 16.94 -0.73 -8.73
C VAL A 203 16.36 -1.06 -7.35
N PHE A 204 15.63 -2.17 -7.20
CA PHE A 204 15.06 -2.57 -5.90
C PHE A 204 16.13 -2.99 -4.89
N GLU A 205 17.12 -3.80 -5.30
CA GLU A 205 18.24 -4.19 -4.45
C GLU A 205 19.06 -2.97 -4.00
N THR A 206 19.27 -2.02 -4.91
CA THR A 206 19.95 -0.76 -4.58
C THR A 206 19.10 0.06 -3.61
N LEU A 207 17.79 0.18 -3.83
CA LEU A 207 16.88 0.86 -2.90
C LEU A 207 16.93 0.24 -1.50
N GLY A 208 16.95 -1.09 -1.41
CA GLY A 208 17.05 -1.83 -0.14
C GLY A 208 18.32 -1.50 0.65
N LYS A 209 19.46 -1.36 -0.05
CA LYS A 209 20.74 -0.95 0.56
C LYS A 209 20.73 0.52 1.00
N TYR A 210 20.14 1.41 0.20
CA TYR A 210 20.07 2.84 0.49
C TYR A 210 19.08 3.19 1.61
N GLY A 211 18.04 2.38 1.80
CA GLY A 211 16.94 2.64 2.73
C GLY A 211 15.76 3.38 2.10
N PHE A 212 14.55 2.92 2.42
CA PHE A 212 13.27 3.49 2.01
C PHE A 212 12.74 4.51 3.03
N GLY A 213 12.15 5.60 2.53
CA GLY A 213 11.43 6.58 3.35
C GLY A 213 12.33 7.55 4.11
N LYS A 214 11.79 8.06 5.22
CA LYS A 214 12.41 9.05 6.11
C LYS A 214 13.56 8.42 6.93
N ASP A 215 14.55 9.24 7.26
CA ASP A 215 15.67 8.91 8.16
C ASP A 215 16.54 7.73 7.69
N LYS A 216 16.58 7.48 6.38
CA LYS A 216 17.50 6.51 5.76
C LYS A 216 18.98 6.77 6.07
N SER A 217 19.37 8.03 6.30
CA SER A 217 20.73 8.40 6.71
C SER A 217 21.11 7.91 8.10
N THR A 218 20.14 7.54 8.94
CA THR A 218 20.36 6.91 10.24
C THR A 218 20.13 5.40 10.20
N GLY A 219 20.14 4.80 9.01
CA GLY A 219 20.01 3.34 8.81
C GLY A 219 18.58 2.81 8.73
N LYS A 220 17.55 3.67 8.66
CA LYS A 220 16.15 3.22 8.57
C LYS A 220 15.75 2.78 7.17
N GLY A 221 14.76 1.89 7.11
CA GLY A 221 14.09 1.47 5.88
C GLY A 221 14.93 0.57 4.98
N GLN A 222 16.04 0.01 5.48
CA GLN A 222 16.81 -1.00 4.77
C GLN A 222 16.02 -2.30 4.67
N PHE A 223 16.10 -2.94 3.50
CA PHE A 223 15.45 -4.22 3.22
C PHE A 223 16.30 -5.04 2.25
N GLU A 224 16.04 -6.34 2.21
CA GLU A 224 16.54 -7.25 1.19
C GLU A 224 15.40 -7.66 0.23
N VAL A 225 15.75 -7.95 -1.02
CA VAL A 225 14.84 -8.54 -2.00
C VAL A 225 14.99 -10.05 -1.89
N LEU A 226 13.92 -10.73 -1.50
CA LEU A 226 13.90 -12.19 -1.33
C LEU A 226 13.62 -12.90 -2.64
N ASP A 227 12.63 -12.42 -3.39
CA ASP A 227 12.19 -13.03 -4.63
C ASP A 227 11.63 -11.99 -5.61
N ILE A 228 11.75 -12.30 -6.90
CA ILE A 228 11.11 -11.55 -7.98
C ILE A 228 10.53 -12.56 -8.97
N THR A 229 9.21 -12.65 -9.00
CA THR A 229 8.47 -13.58 -9.84
C THR A 229 7.56 -12.84 -10.81
N GLN A 230 7.44 -13.35 -12.04
CA GLN A 230 6.39 -12.87 -12.94
C GLN A 230 5.03 -13.29 -12.38
N GLU A 231 4.09 -12.35 -12.39
CA GLU A 231 2.78 -12.51 -11.78
C GLU A 231 1.70 -12.28 -12.84
N ASN A 232 0.62 -13.06 -12.77
CA ASN A 232 -0.51 -12.92 -13.67
C ASN A 232 -1.75 -12.53 -12.86
N LEU A 233 -2.13 -11.26 -12.94
CA LEU A 233 -3.39 -10.79 -12.35
C LEU A 233 -4.58 -11.12 -13.28
N PRO A 234 -5.80 -11.28 -12.73
CA PRO A 234 -7.01 -11.45 -13.52
C PRO A 234 -7.15 -10.43 -14.67
N GLN A 235 -7.36 -10.92 -15.89
CA GLN A 235 -7.52 -10.10 -17.11
C GLN A 235 -8.98 -10.01 -17.59
N GLU A 236 -9.90 -10.66 -16.86
CA GLU A 236 -11.33 -10.73 -17.18
C GLU A 236 -12.15 -10.34 -15.95
N GLY A 237 -13.29 -9.69 -16.18
CA GLY A 237 -14.19 -9.25 -15.12
C GLY A 237 -14.99 -8.00 -15.50
N ASN A 238 -15.96 -7.67 -14.65
CA ASN A 238 -16.82 -6.48 -14.78
C ASN A 238 -16.37 -5.31 -13.87
N ALA A 239 -15.31 -5.51 -13.08
CA ALA A 239 -14.78 -4.53 -12.16
C ALA A 239 -13.26 -4.69 -12.00
N VAL A 240 -12.61 -3.63 -11.52
CA VAL A 240 -11.19 -3.59 -11.20
C VAL A 240 -10.97 -3.06 -9.79
N MET A 241 -9.97 -3.60 -9.11
CA MET A 241 -9.56 -3.16 -7.78
C MET A 241 -8.16 -2.52 -7.85
N SER A 242 -7.99 -1.34 -7.26
CA SER A 242 -6.68 -0.69 -7.20
C SER A 242 -5.78 -1.32 -6.14
N LEU A 243 -4.52 -1.57 -6.49
CA LEU A 243 -3.45 -1.94 -5.56
C LEU A 243 -2.58 -0.73 -5.17
N SER A 244 -2.92 0.47 -5.62
CA SER A 244 -2.11 1.69 -5.46
C SER A 244 -2.95 2.86 -4.97
N TYR A 245 -2.30 3.85 -4.34
CA TYR A 245 -2.85 5.19 -4.30
C TYR A 245 -2.76 5.83 -5.68
N PHE A 246 -3.86 6.39 -6.17
CA PHE A 246 -3.93 6.94 -7.53
C PHE A 246 -4.97 8.07 -7.66
N VAL A 247 -4.88 8.81 -8.76
CA VAL A 247 -5.90 9.77 -9.18
C VAL A 247 -6.70 9.12 -10.32
N PRO A 248 -8.03 9.03 -10.22
CA PRO A 248 -8.86 8.38 -11.25
C PRO A 248 -8.81 9.16 -12.58
N ASP A 249 -8.93 8.43 -13.68
CA ASP A 249 -9.20 8.99 -15.00
C ASP A 249 -10.72 9.02 -15.28
N GLU A 250 -11.12 9.65 -16.38
CA GLU A 250 -12.54 9.82 -16.73
C GLU A 250 -13.31 8.52 -17.00
N SER A 251 -12.60 7.39 -17.17
CA SER A 251 -13.23 6.08 -17.38
C SER A 251 -13.71 5.41 -16.08
N LEU A 252 -13.30 5.91 -14.92
CA LEU A 252 -13.71 5.39 -13.61
C LEU A 252 -14.83 6.25 -13.01
N LYS A 253 -16.09 5.85 -13.21
CA LYS A 253 -17.27 6.63 -12.80
C LYS A 253 -18.13 5.98 -11.71
N ASP A 254 -18.23 4.65 -11.71
CA ASP A 254 -19.04 3.89 -10.75
C ASP A 254 -18.11 3.01 -9.91
N GLY A 255 -17.94 3.35 -8.64
CA GLY A 255 -17.05 2.62 -7.76
C GLY A 255 -17.19 2.98 -6.29
N TYR A 256 -16.62 2.12 -5.46
CA TYR A 256 -16.55 2.24 -4.01
C TYR A 256 -15.08 2.40 -3.62
N TYR A 257 -14.77 3.45 -2.89
CA TYR A 257 -13.40 3.84 -2.64
C TYR A 257 -13.25 4.63 -1.33
N ASN A 258 -12.04 4.58 -0.78
CA ASN A 258 -11.63 5.44 0.31
C ASN A 258 -10.73 6.55 -0.24
N LEU A 259 -10.84 7.74 0.33
CA LEU A 259 -9.99 8.88 -0.02
C LEU A 259 -8.82 9.02 0.96
N PHE A 260 -7.69 9.48 0.44
CA PHE A 260 -6.49 9.77 1.22
C PHE A 260 -5.82 11.03 0.71
N THR A 261 -5.57 11.99 1.60
CA THR A 261 -4.84 13.23 1.26
C THR A 261 -3.35 13.04 1.51
N LYS A 262 -2.55 13.07 0.44
CA LYS A 262 -1.09 12.98 0.52
C LYS A 262 -0.47 14.36 0.64
N PHE A 263 0.30 14.56 1.70
CA PHE A 263 1.19 15.71 1.88
C PHE A 263 2.62 15.27 1.54
N GLY A 264 3.07 15.61 0.32
CA GLY A 264 4.38 15.19 -0.18
C GLY A 264 5.49 16.18 0.15
N LYS A 265 6.73 15.67 0.24
CA LYS A 265 7.96 16.48 0.26
C LYS A 265 8.84 16.11 -0.94
N LEU A 266 9.64 17.05 -1.43
CA LEU A 266 10.68 16.79 -2.41
C LEU A 266 11.77 15.90 -1.80
N GLY A 267 12.37 15.04 -2.62
CA GLY A 267 13.44 14.13 -2.23
C GLY A 267 14.82 14.60 -2.70
N GLY A 268 15.86 13.85 -2.32
CA GLY A 268 17.23 14.09 -2.76
C GLY A 268 17.74 15.48 -2.38
N HIS A 269 18.53 16.09 -3.26
CA HIS A 269 19.08 17.44 -3.06
C HIS A 269 18.00 18.53 -3.09
N TYR A 270 16.80 18.25 -3.61
CA TYR A 270 15.66 19.19 -3.58
C TYR A 270 14.96 19.24 -2.21
N ALA A 271 15.29 18.36 -1.27
CA ALA A 271 14.68 18.37 0.07
C ALA A 271 15.14 19.56 0.95
N ILE A 272 16.21 20.26 0.54
CA ILE A 272 16.88 21.34 1.26
C ILE A 272 16.48 22.73 0.71
N THR A 273 15.62 22.78 -0.33
CA THR A 273 15.13 24.05 -0.88
C THR A 273 14.23 24.80 0.12
N GLU A 274 14.05 26.10 -0.07
CA GLU A 274 13.19 26.96 0.76
C GLU A 274 11.74 26.44 0.86
N ILE A 275 11.20 25.94 -0.24
CA ILE A 275 9.84 25.37 -0.30
C ILE A 275 9.95 23.89 -0.69
N PRO A 276 10.22 22.97 0.24
CA PRO A 276 10.40 21.55 -0.10
C PRO A 276 9.07 20.78 -0.16
N PHE A 277 7.94 21.41 0.16
CA PHE A 277 6.64 20.77 0.27
C PHE A 277 5.85 20.84 -1.05
N LYS A 278 5.24 19.71 -1.42
CA LYS A 278 4.35 19.59 -2.58
C LYS A 278 2.93 20.04 -2.21
N ASN A 279 2.17 20.43 -3.21
CA ASN A 279 0.73 20.67 -3.07
C ASN A 279 0.04 19.36 -2.62
N PRO A 280 -0.90 19.44 -1.66
CA PRO A 280 -1.65 18.26 -1.23
C PRO A 280 -2.42 17.63 -2.39
N LEU A 281 -2.41 16.30 -2.48
CA LEU A 281 -3.17 15.54 -3.47
C LEU A 281 -4.21 14.68 -2.79
N ILE A 282 -5.44 14.70 -3.30
CA ILE A 282 -6.48 13.75 -2.91
C ILE A 282 -6.38 12.54 -3.83
N LEU A 283 -6.15 11.37 -3.22
CA LEU A 283 -5.92 10.10 -3.90
C LEU A 283 -7.00 9.09 -3.47
N MET A 284 -7.37 8.20 -4.38
CA MET A 284 -8.12 6.99 -4.04
C MET A 284 -7.16 5.95 -3.44
N ALA A 285 -7.58 5.28 -2.37
CA ALA A 285 -6.75 4.32 -1.65
C ALA A 285 -6.72 2.93 -2.32
N PRO A 286 -5.71 2.08 -2.02
CA PRO A 286 -5.74 0.67 -2.37
C PRO A 286 -7.01 -0.02 -1.83
N GLY A 287 -7.50 -1.03 -2.55
CA GLY A 287 -8.77 -1.69 -2.30
C GLY A 287 -9.96 -0.99 -2.96
N SER A 288 -9.81 0.22 -3.50
CA SER A 288 -10.89 0.90 -4.24
C SER A 288 -11.33 0.07 -5.45
N VAL A 289 -12.64 -0.17 -5.60
CA VAL A 289 -13.24 -1.01 -6.65
C VAL A 289 -14.07 -0.15 -7.59
N PHE A 290 -13.91 -0.36 -8.90
CA PHE A 290 -14.67 0.34 -9.94
C PHE A 290 -15.23 -0.62 -10.96
N LYS A 291 -16.49 -0.44 -11.37
CA LYS A 291 -17.06 -1.16 -12.50
C LYS A 291 -16.46 -0.66 -13.80
N VAL A 292 -16.13 -1.58 -14.68
CA VAL A 292 -15.57 -1.29 -16.01
C VAL A 292 -16.22 -2.17 -17.06
N LYS A 293 -16.39 -1.62 -18.26
CA LYS A 293 -16.90 -2.38 -19.41
C LYS A 293 -15.82 -3.24 -20.07
N LYS A 294 -14.58 -2.77 -20.02
CA LYS A 294 -13.40 -3.45 -20.57
C LYS A 294 -12.21 -3.16 -19.68
N ILE A 295 -11.45 -4.21 -19.39
CA ILE A 295 -10.20 -4.10 -18.64
C ILE A 295 -9.14 -3.44 -19.52
N LYS A 296 -8.48 -2.42 -18.97
CA LYS A 296 -7.35 -1.71 -19.57
C LYS A 296 -6.05 -2.11 -18.89
N ASP A 297 -4.93 -1.86 -19.55
CA ASP A 297 -3.59 -2.10 -18.99
C ASP A 297 -3.33 -1.29 -17.71
N TYR A 298 -3.90 -0.07 -17.61
CA TYR A 298 -3.81 0.79 -16.44
C TYR A 298 -5.05 1.70 -16.34
N TYR A 299 -5.23 2.26 -15.15
CA TYR A 299 -6.24 3.27 -14.84
C TYR A 299 -5.62 4.39 -14.03
N GLY A 300 -6.14 5.59 -14.21
CA GLY A 300 -5.69 6.79 -13.54
C GLY A 300 -4.73 7.64 -14.37
N ILE A 301 -4.35 8.78 -13.80
CA ILE A 301 -3.52 9.78 -14.47
C ILE A 301 -2.26 10.11 -13.66
N GLY A 302 -1.18 10.41 -14.38
CA GLY A 302 -0.01 11.06 -13.79
C GLY A 302 -0.30 12.53 -13.51
N VAL A 303 0.03 13.01 -12.31
CA VAL A 303 -0.19 14.41 -11.92
C VAL A 303 1.13 15.19 -12.00
N ARG A 304 1.14 16.28 -12.78
CA ARG A 304 2.27 17.21 -12.88
C ARG A 304 2.02 18.52 -12.16
N ASN A 305 3.08 19.34 -12.05
CA ASN A 305 3.03 20.67 -11.45
C ASN A 305 2.52 20.69 -10.00
N ILE A 306 2.86 19.64 -9.24
CA ILE A 306 2.45 19.45 -7.85
C ILE A 306 3.39 20.14 -6.85
N HIS A 307 4.26 21.01 -7.32
CA HIS A 307 5.21 21.77 -6.51
C HIS A 307 5.23 23.20 -7.05
N ALA A 308 5.34 24.18 -6.16
CA ALA A 308 5.37 25.58 -6.55
C ALA A 308 6.51 25.82 -7.54
N LYS A 309 6.22 26.47 -8.67
CA LYS A 309 7.27 26.90 -9.59
C LYS A 309 8.10 27.96 -8.86
N THR A 310 9.32 27.61 -8.46
CA THR A 310 10.39 28.60 -8.25
C THR A 310 10.75 29.25 -9.57
#